data_AF-A0AAV7B0V9-F1
#
_entry.id   AF-A0AAV7B0V9-F1
#
_cell.length_a   1.000
_cell.length_b   1.000
_cell.length_c   1.000
_cell.angle_alpha   90.00
_cell.angle_beta   90.00
_cell.angle_gamma   90.00
#
_symmetry.space_group_name_H-M   'P 1'
#
loop_
_entity.id
_entity.type
_entity.pdbx_description
1 polymer ?
#
loop_
_entity_poly.entity_id
_entity_poly.type
_entity_poly.pdbx_seq_one_letter_code
_entity_poly.pdbx_strand_id
1 'polypeptide(L)'
;MVMERQRVIIDELIKKLDVNLNEDIGCLSPEELRQRVDAAIAQIVNPARVKEQLVDQLKTQIRDLEMFIKFIQDEIGSPAESLLSGATGGIPSSGPNARGNVNPEQAKQMRETGLHLLRRALAVLQIFAVSQFGCGASRVPQNLWNQDESNRDFTPLLKKLETSVEKVKQLALRQQPADHVISYATMQEVVLGGKDDLTVAVRKELAIAIRDLMSHGLYATSQGMSLVLAPIACLIPVFTASPPSMHPWELFVKYYNEKNGKAFVESPARKLSESFSLPVSGSQKVTPKQSLLSAIHTVLTEHDPFKRGADSEFKALVCMALNEQRLVSWLNLICKSGVLIQSHYQPWSYMASSGFESALNTLSRLSNIKFNLPVDLAVRQLKNIKDAF
;
A
#
# COMPACT_ATOMS: atom_id res chain seq x y z
N MET A 1 48.07 -25.54 3.00
CA MET A 1 47.67 -24.23 3.57
C MET A 1 47.22 -23.20 2.53
N VAL A 2 47.84 -23.10 1.34
CA VAL A 2 47.44 -22.11 0.31
C VAL A 2 46.06 -22.42 -0.30
N MET A 3 45.78 -23.70 -0.57
CA MET A 3 44.48 -24.17 -1.08
C MET A 3 43.32 -23.88 -0.12
N GLU A 4 43.54 -24.02 1.19
CA GLU A 4 42.54 -23.72 2.23
C GLU A 4 42.20 -22.22 2.25
N ARG A 5 43.21 -21.36 2.12
CA ARG A 5 43.00 -19.91 2.07
C ARG A 5 42.30 -19.48 0.78
N GLN A 6 42.64 -20.09 -0.36
CA GLN A 6 41.92 -19.84 -1.61
C GLN A 6 40.45 -20.31 -1.52
N ARG A 7 40.17 -21.43 -0.85
CA ARG A 7 38.82 -21.95 -0.65
C ARG A 7 37.94 -21.02 0.19
N VAL A 8 38.49 -20.48 1.29
CA VAL A 8 37.77 -19.52 2.15
C VAL A 8 37.48 -18.20 1.42
N ILE A 9 38.43 -17.70 0.61
CA ILE A 9 38.22 -16.48 -0.19
C ILE A 9 37.14 -16.72 -1.25
N ILE A 10 37.13 -17.89 -1.88
CA ILE A 10 36.09 -18.28 -2.86
C ILE A 10 34.73 -18.42 -2.17
N ASP A 11 34.64 -19.07 -1.01
CA ASP A 11 33.38 -19.24 -0.27
C ASP A 11 32.83 -17.89 0.23
N GLU A 12 33.70 -16.97 0.63
CA GLU A 12 33.31 -15.63 1.07
C GLU A 12 32.92 -14.70 -0.09
N LEU A 13 33.55 -14.88 -1.26
CA LEU A 13 33.13 -14.27 -2.53
C LEU A 13 31.76 -14.80 -2.95
N ILE A 14 31.53 -16.12 -2.94
CA ILE A 14 30.24 -16.75 -3.28
C ILE A 14 29.12 -16.23 -2.37
N LYS A 15 29.39 -16.12 -1.07
CA LYS A 15 28.41 -15.61 -0.09
C LYS A 15 28.08 -14.13 -0.28
N LYS A 16 29.01 -13.32 -0.78
CA LYS A 16 28.77 -11.89 -1.06
C LYS A 16 28.22 -11.61 -2.46
N LEU A 17 28.31 -12.57 -3.38
CA LEU A 17 27.87 -12.39 -4.76
C LEU A 17 26.41 -12.80 -5.02
N ASP A 18 25.72 -13.46 -4.06
CA ASP A 18 24.34 -13.97 -4.19
C ASP A 18 24.04 -14.64 -5.55
N VAL A 19 25.03 -15.36 -6.08
CA VAL A 19 24.83 -16.12 -7.31
C VAL A 19 24.45 -17.53 -6.87
N ASN A 20 23.19 -17.90 -7.12
CA ASN A 20 22.74 -19.28 -7.13
C ASN A 20 23.58 -20.07 -8.14
N LEU A 21 24.73 -20.57 -7.71
CA LEU A 21 25.65 -21.43 -8.47
C LEU A 21 25.52 -22.88 -8.02
N ASN A 22 24.37 -23.28 -7.46
CA ASN A 22 24.22 -24.61 -6.88
C ASN A 22 23.73 -25.68 -7.87
N GLU A 23 23.47 -25.35 -9.14
CA GLU A 23 22.92 -26.34 -10.09
C GLU A 23 23.73 -26.56 -11.39
N ASP A 24 24.61 -25.67 -11.85
CA ASP A 24 25.13 -25.77 -13.23
C ASP A 24 26.67 -25.63 -13.42
N ILE A 25 27.50 -25.87 -12.41
CA ILE A 25 28.97 -25.74 -12.58
C ILE A 25 29.56 -26.83 -13.51
N GLY A 26 28.86 -27.95 -13.73
CA GLY A 26 29.33 -29.04 -14.59
C GLY A 26 29.03 -28.91 -16.09
N CYS A 27 28.17 -27.96 -16.50
CA CYS A 27 27.65 -27.89 -17.88
C CYS A 27 27.98 -26.58 -18.62
N LEU A 28 28.74 -25.65 -18.02
CA LEU A 28 28.98 -24.33 -18.60
C LEU A 28 30.37 -24.23 -19.26
N SER A 29 30.41 -23.60 -20.42
CA SER A 29 31.65 -23.31 -21.14
C SER A 29 32.48 -22.22 -20.41
N PRO A 30 33.82 -22.21 -20.55
CA PRO A 30 34.67 -21.25 -19.83
C PRO A 30 34.38 -19.79 -20.20
N GLU A 31 33.91 -19.52 -21.42
CA GLU A 31 33.47 -18.20 -21.87
C GLU A 31 32.20 -17.72 -21.15
N GLU A 32 31.23 -18.60 -20.91
CA GLU A 32 29.98 -18.26 -20.21
C GLU A 32 30.21 -18.01 -18.72
N LEU A 33 31.11 -18.77 -18.11
CA LEU A 33 31.53 -18.53 -16.72
C LEU A 33 32.20 -17.16 -16.60
N ARG A 34 33.10 -16.83 -17.54
CA ARG A 34 33.76 -15.52 -17.58
C ARG A 34 32.77 -14.38 -17.75
N GLN A 35 31.78 -14.55 -18.63
CA GLN A 35 30.75 -13.53 -18.86
C GLN A 35 29.86 -13.31 -17.63
N ARG A 36 29.51 -14.37 -16.90
CA ARG A 36 28.74 -14.27 -15.64
C ARG A 36 29.55 -13.64 -14.51
N VAL A 37 30.85 -13.95 -14.43
CA VAL A 37 31.76 -13.31 -13.47
C VAL A 37 31.94 -11.83 -13.79
N ASP A 38 32.16 -11.46 -15.04
CA ASP A 38 32.29 -10.06 -15.47
C ASP A 38 30.99 -9.27 -15.22
N ALA A 39 29.83 -9.87 -15.46
CA ALA A 39 28.53 -9.27 -15.17
C ALA A 39 28.32 -9.04 -13.65
N ALA A 40 28.74 -9.98 -12.82
CA ALA A 40 28.65 -9.83 -11.37
C ALA A 40 29.64 -8.81 -10.81
N ILE A 41 30.86 -8.76 -11.35
CA ILE A 41 31.84 -7.71 -11.03
C ILE A 41 31.29 -6.34 -11.42
N ALA A 42 30.67 -6.22 -12.60
CA ALA A 42 30.03 -4.98 -13.02
C ALA A 42 28.91 -4.55 -12.06
N GLN A 43 28.07 -5.48 -11.59
CA GLN A 43 27.03 -5.16 -10.59
C GLN A 43 27.58 -4.72 -9.23
N ILE A 44 28.81 -5.10 -8.87
CA ILE A 44 29.45 -4.69 -7.60
C ILE A 44 30.18 -3.35 -7.76
N VAL A 45 30.83 -3.12 -8.90
CA VAL A 45 31.63 -1.90 -9.13
C VAL A 45 30.76 -0.71 -9.52
N ASN A 46 29.63 -0.93 -10.20
CA ASN A 46 28.75 0.16 -10.65
C ASN A 46 28.14 0.96 -9.46
N PRO A 47 27.61 0.32 -8.40
CA PRO A 47 27.10 1.02 -7.22
C PRO A 47 28.20 1.77 -6.44
N ALA A 48 29.44 1.27 -6.45
CA ALA A 48 30.57 1.95 -5.82
C ALA A 48 30.97 3.21 -6.59
N ARG A 49 31.02 3.14 -7.92
CA ARG A 49 31.28 4.31 -8.80
C ARG A 49 30.18 5.36 -8.70
N VAL A 50 28.91 4.95 -8.62
CA VAL A 50 27.79 5.88 -8.43
C VAL A 50 27.86 6.56 -7.06
N LYS A 51 28.24 5.85 -6.00
CA LYS A 51 28.47 6.45 -4.68
C LYS A 51 29.61 7.46 -4.70
N GLU A 52 30.71 7.17 -5.39
CA GLU A 52 31.84 8.09 -5.55
C GLU A 52 31.45 9.36 -6.32
N GLN A 53 30.71 9.22 -7.42
CA GLN A 53 30.15 10.35 -8.17
C GLN A 53 29.17 11.20 -7.33
N LEU A 54 28.36 10.55 -6.48
CA LEU A 54 27.43 11.26 -5.59
C LEU A 54 28.20 12.07 -4.52
N VAL A 55 29.29 11.51 -4.01
CA VAL A 55 30.18 12.18 -3.04
C VAL A 55 30.86 13.40 -3.68
N ASP A 56 31.30 13.31 -4.92
CA ASP A 56 31.89 14.44 -5.63
C ASP A 56 30.86 15.52 -5.96
N GLN A 57 29.63 15.15 -6.30
CA GLN A 57 28.51 16.10 -6.43
C GLN A 57 28.22 16.83 -5.11
N LEU A 58 28.14 16.10 -3.99
CA LEU A 58 27.93 16.68 -2.66
C LEU A 58 29.06 17.62 -2.25
N LYS A 59 30.33 17.25 -2.50
CA LYS A 59 31.48 18.14 -2.25
C LYS A 59 31.40 19.42 -3.08
N THR A 60 30.95 19.31 -4.32
CA THR A 60 30.78 20.46 -5.23
C THR A 60 29.66 21.37 -4.73
N GLN A 61 28.53 20.80 -4.29
CA GLN A 61 27.44 21.57 -3.70
C GLN A 61 27.82 22.28 -2.41
N ILE A 62 28.62 21.64 -1.54
CA ILE A 62 29.10 22.29 -0.31
C ILE A 62 30.01 23.48 -0.68
N ARG A 63 30.92 23.32 -1.64
CA ARG A 63 31.77 24.44 -2.10
C ARG A 63 30.97 25.59 -2.72
N ASP A 64 29.96 25.28 -3.52
CA ASP A 64 29.10 26.30 -4.12
C ASP A 64 28.29 27.04 -3.05
N LEU A 65 27.79 26.34 -2.04
CA LEU A 65 27.10 26.96 -0.91
C LEU A 65 28.04 27.82 -0.06
N GLU A 66 29.26 27.37 0.19
CA GLU A 66 30.30 28.17 0.86
C GLU A 66 30.64 29.43 0.05
N MET A 67 30.76 29.31 -1.28
CA MET A 67 31.00 30.43 -2.18
C MET A 67 29.81 31.40 -2.22
N PHE A 68 28.59 30.88 -2.21
CA PHE A 68 27.37 31.69 -2.16
C PHE A 68 27.20 32.42 -0.83
N ILE A 69 27.48 31.76 0.30
CA ILE A 69 27.49 32.41 1.61
C ILE A 69 28.55 33.50 1.64
N LYS A 70 29.74 33.25 1.08
CA LYS A 70 30.81 34.25 0.99
C LYS A 70 30.42 35.42 0.09
N PHE A 71 29.75 35.16 -1.03
CA PHE A 71 29.21 36.18 -1.94
C PHE A 71 28.17 37.06 -1.25
N ILE A 72 27.24 36.46 -0.50
CA ILE A 72 26.26 37.18 0.30
C ILE A 72 26.94 37.99 1.42
N GLN A 73 28.00 37.45 2.05
CA GLN A 73 28.74 38.15 3.09
C GLN A 73 29.60 39.31 2.56
N ASP A 74 30.18 39.19 1.36
CA ASP A 74 30.91 40.27 0.68
C ASP A 74 29.96 41.38 0.15
N GLU A 75 28.78 41.02 -0.36
CA GLU A 75 27.75 42.01 -0.78
C GLU A 75 27.15 42.78 0.40
N ILE A 76 27.09 42.19 1.60
CA ILE A 76 26.65 42.87 2.82
C ILE A 76 27.81 43.66 3.48
N GLY A 77 29.07 43.38 3.10
CA GLY A 77 30.28 43.87 3.77
C GLY A 77 31.00 45.07 3.14
N SER A 78 30.61 45.56 1.96
CA SER A 78 31.28 46.72 1.33
C SER A 78 30.32 47.83 0.90
N PRO A 79 30.17 48.91 1.68
CA PRO A 79 29.82 50.19 1.13
C PRO A 79 31.06 50.77 0.45
N ALA A 80 31.07 50.77 -0.89
CA ALA A 80 32.01 51.55 -1.66
C ALA A 80 31.67 53.05 -1.53
N GLU A 81 32.19 53.71 -0.49
CA GLU A 81 32.51 55.13 -0.54
C GLU A 81 33.89 55.36 0.09
N SER A 82 34.92 55.22 -0.75
CA SER A 82 36.23 55.80 -0.50
C SER A 82 36.30 57.18 -1.15
N LEU A 83 35.81 58.22 -0.46
CA LEU A 83 36.30 59.60 -0.61
C LEU A 83 36.23 60.38 0.72
N LEU A 84 37.44 60.67 1.24
CA LEU A 84 37.85 61.78 2.10
C LEU A 84 37.54 61.78 3.61
N SER A 85 38.64 62.04 4.36
CA SER A 85 38.75 62.57 5.73
C SER A 85 38.47 61.56 6.85
N GLY A 86 39.28 61.37 7.89
CA GLY A 86 40.41 62.12 8.42
C GLY A 86 40.44 61.89 9.93
N ALA A 87 41.51 61.25 10.42
CA ALA A 87 42.05 61.31 11.78
C ALA A 87 41.29 60.73 13.01
N THR A 88 42.11 60.01 13.79
CA THR A 88 42.16 59.85 15.26
C THR A 88 41.22 58.86 15.98
N GLY A 89 41.80 57.71 16.35
CA GLY A 89 42.13 57.39 17.75
C GLY A 89 41.11 56.65 18.61
N GLY A 90 41.51 55.47 19.11
CA GLY A 90 41.10 54.97 20.43
C GLY A 90 40.24 53.70 20.48
N ILE A 91 40.86 52.58 20.82
CA ILE A 91 40.26 51.42 21.52
C ILE A 91 40.65 51.64 23.01
N PRO A 92 39.79 51.44 24.05
CA PRO A 92 39.30 50.09 24.36
C PRO A 92 37.95 49.89 25.09
N SER A 93 37.41 48.68 24.88
CA SER A 93 36.64 47.78 25.76
C SER A 93 35.77 48.33 26.91
N SER A 94 34.48 47.93 26.92
CA SER A 94 33.75 47.48 28.12
C SER A 94 32.36 46.91 27.80
N GLY A 95 32.09 45.67 28.21
CA GLY A 95 30.85 45.27 28.91
C GLY A 95 29.54 45.00 28.12
N PRO A 96 28.75 43.96 28.50
CA PRO A 96 27.58 43.49 27.76
C PRO A 96 26.26 44.12 28.24
N ASN A 97 25.42 44.59 27.32
CA ASN A 97 23.94 44.67 27.36
C ASN A 97 23.45 45.85 26.53
N ALA A 98 22.82 45.59 25.38
CA ALA A 98 21.82 46.50 24.83
C ALA A 98 20.82 45.70 24.01
N ARG A 99 19.63 45.48 24.57
CA ARG A 99 18.43 45.18 23.80
C ARG A 99 18.23 46.34 22.81
N GLY A 100 18.58 46.11 21.55
CA GLY A 100 18.33 47.05 20.46
C GLY A 100 16.82 47.24 20.32
N ASN A 101 16.34 48.38 20.78
CA ASN A 101 14.97 48.83 20.56
C ASN A 101 14.87 49.16 19.07
N VAL A 102 14.46 48.19 18.25
CA VAL A 102 14.25 48.40 16.81
C VAL A 102 13.16 49.44 16.67
N ASN A 103 13.50 50.61 16.13
CA ASN A 103 12.57 51.71 15.95
C ASN A 103 11.36 51.21 15.13
N PRO A 104 10.10 51.42 15.58
CA PRO A 104 8.92 50.83 14.92
C PRO A 104 8.80 51.20 13.43
N GLU A 105 9.38 52.32 13.00
CA GLU A 105 9.43 52.72 11.60
C GLU A 105 10.41 51.89 10.76
N GLN A 106 11.56 51.50 11.32
CA GLN A 106 12.52 50.61 10.66
C GLN A 106 11.98 49.18 10.54
N ALA A 107 11.29 48.67 11.58
CA ALA A 107 10.63 47.36 11.51
C ALA A 107 9.52 47.34 10.43
N LYS A 108 8.81 48.46 10.25
CA LYS A 108 7.78 48.61 9.22
C LYS A 108 8.39 48.66 7.81
N GLN A 109 9.47 49.41 7.62
CA GLN A 109 10.22 49.41 6.35
C GLN A 109 10.82 48.04 6.02
N MET A 110 11.41 47.34 6.99
CA MET A 110 11.94 45.98 6.77
C MET A 110 10.83 45.00 6.37
N ARG A 111 9.63 45.14 6.97
CA ARG A 111 8.47 44.32 6.63
C ARG A 111 7.93 44.65 5.23
N GLU A 112 7.91 45.93 4.83
CA GLU A 112 7.51 46.37 3.50
C GLU A 112 8.50 45.90 2.43
N THR A 113 9.80 46.03 2.67
CA THR A 113 10.86 45.53 1.79
C THR A 113 10.81 44.00 1.68
N GLY A 114 10.58 43.30 2.79
CA GLY A 114 10.39 41.84 2.81
C GLY A 114 9.15 41.39 2.03
N LEU A 115 8.04 42.13 2.15
CA LEU A 115 6.83 41.90 1.35
C LEU A 115 7.05 42.18 -0.14
N HIS A 116 7.87 43.19 -0.46
CA HIS A 116 8.22 43.51 -1.84
C HIS A 116 9.11 42.42 -2.46
N LEU A 117 10.03 41.84 -1.67
CA LEU A 117 10.86 40.71 -2.07
C LEU A 117 10.03 39.43 -2.27
N LEU A 118 9.10 39.15 -1.36
CA LEU A 118 8.14 38.05 -1.47
C LEU A 118 7.26 38.18 -2.72
N ARG A 119 6.77 39.38 -3.04
CA ARG A 119 6.01 39.65 -4.27
C ARG A 119 6.85 39.45 -5.53
N ARG A 120 8.13 39.86 -5.51
CA ARG A 120 9.05 39.63 -6.63
C ARG A 120 9.36 38.14 -6.80
N ALA A 121 9.59 37.41 -5.72
CA ALA A 121 9.79 35.96 -5.76
C ALA A 121 8.54 35.22 -6.27
N LEU A 122 7.33 35.64 -5.85
CA LEU A 122 6.07 35.11 -6.36
C LEU A 122 5.90 35.38 -7.86
N ALA A 123 6.23 36.58 -8.32
CA ALA A 123 6.16 36.92 -9.74
C ALA A 123 7.15 36.08 -10.58
N VAL A 124 8.36 35.83 -10.08
CA VAL A 124 9.34 34.95 -10.76
C VAL A 124 8.84 33.51 -10.80
N LEU A 125 8.26 32.99 -9.72
CA LEU A 125 7.64 31.66 -9.68
C LEU A 125 6.46 31.56 -10.66
N GLN A 126 5.65 32.61 -10.77
CA GLN A 126 4.54 32.67 -11.74
C GLN A 126 5.03 32.75 -13.19
N ILE A 127 6.07 33.55 -13.47
CA ILE A 127 6.69 33.63 -14.80
C ILE A 127 7.28 32.27 -15.19
N PHE A 128 7.96 31.59 -14.26
CA PHE A 128 8.53 30.26 -14.47
C PHE A 128 7.43 29.19 -14.65
N ALA A 129 6.33 29.30 -13.91
CA ALA A 129 5.17 28.42 -14.05
C ALA A 129 4.50 28.56 -15.42
N VAL A 130 4.37 29.79 -15.94
CA VAL A 130 3.78 30.05 -17.26
C VAL A 130 4.72 29.63 -18.39
N SER A 131 6.03 29.87 -18.24
CA SER A 131 7.02 29.60 -19.31
C SER A 131 7.37 28.12 -19.47
N GLN A 132 7.40 27.34 -18.38
CA GLN A 132 7.77 25.91 -18.44
C GLN A 132 6.59 24.95 -18.51
N PHE A 133 5.39 25.38 -18.07
CA PHE A 133 4.22 24.50 -18.00
C PHE A 133 3.06 24.93 -18.90
N GLY A 134 3.17 26.03 -19.66
CA GLY A 134 2.14 26.45 -20.63
C GLY A 134 0.77 26.74 -20.00
N CYS A 135 0.71 26.93 -18.68
CA CYS A 135 -0.52 27.22 -17.95
C CYS A 135 -0.88 28.70 -18.15
N GLY A 136 -1.80 28.99 -19.08
CA GLY A 136 -2.51 30.27 -19.05
C GLY A 136 -3.12 30.49 -17.67
N ALA A 137 -3.19 31.75 -17.21
CA ALA A 137 -3.64 32.17 -15.88
C ALA A 137 -5.11 31.82 -15.59
N SER A 138 -5.45 30.54 -15.57
CA SER A 138 -6.70 30.04 -15.05
C SER A 138 -6.46 29.70 -13.59
N ARG A 139 -7.21 30.39 -12.75
CA ARG A 139 -7.27 30.25 -11.30
C ARG A 139 -7.11 28.78 -10.91
N VAL A 140 -6.17 28.48 -10.03
CA VAL A 140 -6.09 27.19 -9.32
C VAL A 140 -7.51 26.87 -8.84
N PRO A 141 -8.16 25.79 -9.30
CA PRO A 141 -9.50 25.47 -8.88
C PRO A 141 -9.47 25.25 -7.36
N GLN A 142 -10.25 26.03 -6.62
CA GLN A 142 -10.42 25.90 -5.17
C GLN A 142 -11.00 24.53 -4.75
N ASN A 143 -11.28 23.67 -5.73
CA ASN A 143 -11.92 22.37 -5.61
C ASN A 143 -10.92 21.22 -5.47
N LEU A 144 -9.60 21.45 -5.64
CA LEU A 144 -8.57 20.41 -5.44
C LEU A 144 -8.46 19.99 -3.97
N TRP A 145 -8.81 20.87 -3.03
CA TRP A 145 -8.75 20.60 -1.59
C TRP A 145 -10.10 20.15 -0.98
N ASN A 146 -11.20 20.25 -1.74
CA ASN A 146 -12.55 19.91 -1.26
C ASN A 146 -13.00 18.48 -1.60
N GLN A 147 -12.29 17.75 -2.48
CA GLN A 147 -12.59 16.34 -2.72
C GLN A 147 -12.41 15.47 -1.46
N ASP A 148 -11.53 15.90 -0.56
CA ASP A 148 -11.11 15.15 0.62
C ASP A 148 -12.18 15.09 1.72
N GLU A 149 -13.12 16.04 1.78
CA GLU A 149 -14.22 16.05 2.77
C GLU A 149 -15.32 15.02 2.40
N SER A 150 -15.69 14.95 1.12
CA SER A 150 -16.72 14.01 0.65
C SER A 150 -16.27 12.55 0.71
N ASN A 151 -14.97 12.29 0.58
CA ASN A 151 -14.38 10.95 0.64
C ASN A 151 -14.17 10.43 2.07
N ARG A 152 -14.41 11.28 3.10
CA ARG A 152 -14.35 10.88 4.51
C ARG A 152 -15.70 10.41 5.04
N ASP A 153 -16.80 10.72 4.35
CA ASP A 153 -18.13 10.28 4.77
C ASP A 153 -18.38 8.81 4.37
N PHE A 154 -18.25 7.92 5.34
CA PHE A 154 -18.54 6.49 5.19
C PHE A 154 -20.00 6.13 5.53
N THR A 155 -20.84 7.09 5.95
CA THR A 155 -22.27 6.89 6.23
C THR A 155 -23.04 6.23 5.09
N PRO A 156 -22.90 6.65 3.80
CA PRO A 156 -23.58 5.98 2.69
C PRO A 156 -23.12 4.54 2.49
N LEU A 157 -21.84 4.24 2.74
CA LEU A 157 -21.30 2.88 2.64
C LEU A 157 -21.87 1.97 3.73
N LEU A 158 -22.03 2.48 4.95
CA LEU A 158 -22.69 1.75 6.05
C LEU A 158 -24.17 1.47 5.74
N LYS A 159 -24.92 2.45 5.27
CA LYS A 159 -26.33 2.25 4.87
C LYS A 159 -26.47 1.21 3.75
N LYS A 160 -25.56 1.24 2.77
CA LYS A 160 -25.49 0.24 1.70
C LYS A 160 -25.23 -1.16 2.27
N LEU A 161 -24.31 -1.28 3.23
CA LEU A 161 -24.05 -2.54 3.92
C LEU A 161 -25.27 -3.04 4.67
N GLU A 162 -25.90 -2.20 5.49
CA GLU A 162 -27.12 -2.56 6.25
C GLU A 162 -28.25 -3.05 5.34
N THR A 163 -28.50 -2.34 4.24
CA THR A 163 -29.53 -2.71 3.25
C THR A 163 -29.21 -4.07 2.62
N SER A 164 -27.95 -4.30 2.22
CA SER A 164 -27.53 -5.57 1.62
C SER A 164 -27.63 -6.74 2.61
N VAL A 165 -27.28 -6.53 3.88
CA VAL A 165 -27.36 -7.53 4.94
C VAL A 165 -28.80 -7.92 5.21
N GLU A 166 -29.71 -6.94 5.32
CA GLU A 166 -31.12 -7.22 5.55
C GLU A 166 -31.72 -7.98 4.37
N LYS A 167 -31.41 -7.59 3.13
CA LYS A 167 -31.86 -8.32 1.94
C LYS A 167 -31.39 -9.77 1.93
N VAL A 168 -30.10 -10.02 2.17
CA VAL A 168 -29.52 -11.38 2.21
C VAL A 168 -30.16 -12.19 3.33
N LYS A 169 -30.39 -11.59 4.50
CA LYS A 169 -31.07 -12.23 5.63
C LYS A 169 -32.49 -12.67 5.24
N GLN A 170 -33.28 -11.77 4.65
CA GLN A 170 -34.65 -12.09 4.23
C GLN A 170 -34.69 -13.19 3.17
N LEU A 171 -33.79 -13.16 2.18
CA LEU A 171 -33.69 -14.19 1.15
C LEU A 171 -33.27 -15.54 1.72
N ALA A 172 -32.31 -15.56 2.64
CA ALA A 172 -31.83 -16.78 3.27
C ALA A 172 -32.87 -17.42 4.20
N LEU A 173 -33.64 -16.62 4.93
CA LEU A 173 -34.75 -17.11 5.76
C LEU A 173 -35.89 -17.71 4.94
N ARG A 174 -36.21 -17.12 3.77
CA ARG A 174 -37.20 -17.68 2.83
C ARG A 174 -36.78 -19.02 2.23
N GLN A 175 -35.48 -19.30 2.17
CA GLN A 175 -34.93 -20.50 1.56
C GLN A 175 -34.65 -21.63 2.54
N GLN A 176 -34.75 -21.37 3.85
CA GLN A 176 -34.67 -22.48 4.80
C GLN A 176 -35.91 -23.36 4.63
N PRO A 177 -35.74 -24.69 4.48
CA PRO A 177 -36.87 -25.59 4.40
C PRO A 177 -37.65 -25.50 5.72
N ALA A 178 -38.89 -25.02 5.65
CA ALA A 178 -39.83 -25.24 6.74
C ALA A 178 -40.02 -26.76 6.88
N ASP A 179 -39.90 -27.26 8.09
CA ASP A 179 -39.86 -28.69 8.45
C ASP A 179 -41.17 -29.46 8.20
N HIS A 180 -42.10 -28.94 7.38
CA HIS A 180 -43.44 -29.52 7.22
C HIS A 180 -43.98 -29.52 5.78
N VAL A 181 -44.24 -30.75 5.31
CA VAL A 181 -45.19 -31.21 4.28
C VAL A 181 -44.99 -30.73 2.83
N ILE A 182 -44.11 -31.44 2.14
CA ILE A 182 -44.41 -32.18 0.90
C ILE A 182 -45.53 -31.60 0.00
N SER A 183 -45.13 -30.90 -1.07
CA SER A 183 -45.88 -30.83 -2.33
C SER A 183 -44.88 -30.78 -3.50
N TYR A 184 -44.80 -31.87 -4.26
CA TYR A 184 -43.60 -32.24 -5.03
C TYR A 184 -43.47 -31.69 -6.45
N ALA A 185 -44.39 -30.87 -6.96
CA ALA A 185 -44.32 -30.44 -8.37
C ALA A 185 -43.96 -28.96 -8.55
N THR A 186 -44.39 -28.06 -7.66
CA THR A 186 -44.21 -26.60 -7.82
C THR A 186 -42.99 -26.05 -7.06
N MET A 187 -42.41 -26.83 -6.15
CA MET A 187 -41.29 -26.39 -5.31
C MET A 187 -39.92 -26.47 -6.01
N GLN A 188 -39.75 -27.32 -7.02
CA GLN A 188 -38.43 -27.54 -7.64
C GLN A 188 -37.95 -26.30 -8.42
N GLU A 189 -38.83 -25.62 -9.16
CA GLU A 189 -38.50 -24.40 -9.90
C GLU A 189 -38.30 -23.18 -8.98
N VAL A 190 -39.12 -23.04 -7.93
CA VAL A 190 -39.01 -21.94 -6.96
C VAL A 190 -37.73 -22.06 -6.11
N VAL A 191 -37.32 -23.28 -5.76
CA VAL A 191 -36.09 -23.52 -4.97
C VAL A 191 -34.82 -23.28 -5.80
N LEU A 192 -34.85 -23.58 -7.11
CA LEU A 192 -33.72 -23.29 -8.00
C LEU A 192 -33.59 -21.78 -8.26
N GLY A 193 -34.69 -21.08 -8.58
CA GLY A 193 -34.69 -19.62 -8.78
C GLY A 193 -34.32 -18.85 -7.51
N GLY A 194 -34.82 -19.28 -6.35
CA GLY A 194 -34.47 -18.66 -5.06
C GLY A 194 -32.98 -18.77 -4.74
N LYS A 195 -32.38 -19.95 -4.89
CA LYS A 195 -30.93 -20.14 -4.62
C LYS A 195 -30.05 -19.25 -5.51
N ASP A 196 -30.47 -19.02 -6.74
CA ASP A 196 -29.79 -18.11 -7.66
C ASP A 196 -29.95 -16.65 -7.20
N ASP A 197 -31.14 -16.23 -6.76
CA ASP A 197 -31.38 -14.88 -6.22
C ASP A 197 -30.55 -14.58 -4.96
N LEU A 198 -30.43 -15.55 -4.05
CA LEU A 198 -29.58 -15.41 -2.85
C LEU A 198 -28.11 -15.30 -3.24
N THR A 199 -27.66 -16.13 -4.18
CA THR A 199 -26.28 -16.08 -4.68
C THR A 199 -25.98 -14.74 -5.35
N VAL A 200 -26.91 -14.21 -6.14
CA VAL A 200 -26.82 -12.88 -6.76
C VAL A 200 -26.77 -11.78 -5.71
N ALA A 201 -27.66 -11.80 -4.72
CA ALA A 201 -27.67 -10.81 -3.64
C ALA A 201 -26.35 -10.82 -2.86
N VAL A 202 -25.81 -11.99 -2.54
CA VAL A 202 -24.53 -12.09 -1.85
C VAL A 202 -23.39 -11.56 -2.74
N ARG A 203 -23.28 -11.99 -3.99
CA ARG A 203 -22.13 -11.66 -4.85
C ARG A 203 -22.18 -10.26 -5.44
N LYS A 204 -23.36 -9.72 -5.75
CA LYS A 204 -23.54 -8.42 -6.41
C LYS A 204 -23.90 -7.29 -5.45
N GLU A 205 -24.35 -7.58 -4.23
CA GLU A 205 -24.72 -6.53 -3.27
C GLU A 205 -23.86 -6.63 -2.01
N LEU A 206 -23.95 -7.72 -1.25
CA LEU A 206 -23.25 -7.84 0.03
C LEU A 206 -21.73 -7.80 -0.14
N ALA A 207 -21.17 -8.61 -1.04
CA ALA A 207 -19.73 -8.61 -1.29
C ALA A 207 -19.24 -7.24 -1.79
N ILE A 208 -20.02 -6.56 -2.62
CA ILE A 208 -19.69 -5.22 -3.10
C ILE A 208 -19.74 -4.20 -1.95
N ALA A 209 -20.75 -4.25 -1.08
CA ALA A 209 -20.87 -3.34 0.05
C ALA A 209 -19.71 -3.52 1.05
N ILE A 210 -19.32 -4.76 1.35
CA ILE A 210 -18.16 -5.05 2.20
C ILE A 210 -16.88 -4.53 1.53
N ARG A 211 -16.69 -4.81 0.23
CA ARG A 211 -15.52 -4.36 -0.54
C ARG A 211 -15.40 -2.84 -0.52
N ASP A 212 -16.47 -2.13 -0.85
CA ASP A 212 -16.47 -0.67 -0.95
C ASP A 212 -16.14 -0.06 0.43
N LEU A 213 -16.71 -0.60 1.51
CA LEU A 213 -16.42 -0.15 2.87
C LEU A 213 -14.98 -0.44 3.29
N MET A 214 -14.42 -1.61 2.93
CA MET A 214 -13.01 -1.93 3.18
C MET A 214 -12.06 -1.11 2.30
N SER A 215 -12.50 -0.66 1.13
CA SER A 215 -11.67 0.16 0.24
C SER A 215 -11.57 1.62 0.68
N HIS A 216 -12.40 2.06 1.63
CA HIS A 216 -12.43 3.43 2.12
C HIS A 216 -11.09 3.79 2.79
N GLY A 217 -10.28 4.60 2.13
CA GLY A 217 -8.95 5.00 2.59
C GLY A 217 -7.88 3.90 2.48
N LEU A 218 -8.14 2.85 1.71
CA LEU A 218 -7.18 1.78 1.40
C LEU A 218 -6.25 2.22 0.26
N TYR A 219 -4.94 2.08 0.43
CA TYR A 219 -3.95 2.43 -0.58
C TYR A 219 -2.87 1.36 -0.73
N ALA A 220 -2.33 1.21 -1.94
CA ALA A 220 -1.16 0.36 -2.16
C ALA A 220 0.10 1.10 -1.74
N THR A 221 0.85 0.53 -0.80
CA THR A 221 2.20 0.99 -0.47
C THR A 221 3.11 0.67 -1.65
N SER A 222 3.48 1.68 -2.44
CA SER A 222 4.48 1.51 -3.49
C SER A 222 5.83 1.21 -2.85
N GLN A 223 6.41 0.04 -3.12
CA GLN A 223 7.75 -0.36 -2.64
C GLN A 223 8.91 0.45 -3.29
N GLY A 224 8.66 1.67 -3.78
CA GLY A 224 9.64 2.49 -4.51
C GLY A 224 9.56 4.01 -4.30
N MET A 225 8.67 4.50 -3.41
CA MET A 225 8.64 5.92 -3.05
C MET A 225 9.75 6.21 -2.03
N SER A 226 10.94 6.54 -2.54
CA SER A 226 12.04 7.04 -1.70
C SER A 226 11.60 8.33 -0.99
N LEU A 227 11.71 8.38 0.34
CA LEU A 227 11.40 9.57 1.16
C LEU A 227 12.19 10.82 0.74
N VAL A 228 13.27 10.63 -0.03
CA VAL A 228 14.12 11.71 -0.57
C VAL A 228 13.40 12.52 -1.67
N LEU A 229 12.37 11.96 -2.32
CA LEU A 229 11.63 12.63 -3.41
C LEU A 229 10.35 13.32 -2.94
N ALA A 230 9.96 13.17 -1.67
CA ALA A 230 8.73 13.76 -1.10
C ALA A 230 8.62 15.29 -1.26
N PRO A 231 9.70 16.10 -1.15
CA PRO A 231 9.60 17.55 -1.33
C PRO A 231 9.47 18.01 -2.79
N ILE A 232 9.76 17.14 -3.76
CA ILE A 232 9.84 17.47 -5.20
C ILE A 232 8.71 16.76 -5.99
N ALA A 233 8.00 15.81 -5.37
CA ALA A 233 6.95 15.03 -6.00
C ALA A 233 5.80 15.89 -6.59
N CYS A 234 5.57 17.09 -6.07
CA CYS A 234 4.61 18.05 -6.60
C CYS A 234 5.04 18.77 -7.90
N LEU A 235 6.30 18.61 -8.32
CA LEU A 235 6.88 19.26 -9.51
C LEU A 235 7.00 18.32 -10.72
N ILE A 236 6.64 17.04 -10.57
CA ILE A 236 6.79 16.03 -11.62
C ILE A 236 5.39 15.51 -12.00
N PRO A 237 4.92 15.75 -13.23
CA PRO A 237 3.59 15.33 -13.69
C PRO A 237 3.31 13.84 -13.52
N VAL A 238 4.36 13.00 -13.58
CA VAL A 238 4.28 11.53 -13.44
C VAL A 238 3.86 11.08 -12.03
N PHE A 239 4.11 11.88 -10.98
CA PHE A 239 3.78 11.52 -9.59
C PHE A 239 2.45 12.08 -9.09
N THR A 240 1.68 12.76 -9.96
CA THR A 240 0.33 13.27 -9.63
C THR A 240 -0.77 12.21 -9.71
N ALA A 241 -0.41 10.95 -10.02
CA ALA A 241 -1.35 9.84 -9.94
C ALA A 241 -1.80 9.65 -8.50
N SER A 242 -3.12 9.65 -8.27
CA SER A 242 -3.73 9.12 -7.05
C SER A 242 -2.98 7.85 -6.63
N PRO A 243 -2.64 7.66 -5.33
CA PRO A 243 -2.00 6.43 -4.90
C PRO A 243 -2.81 5.24 -5.44
N PRO A 244 -2.14 4.21 -5.98
CA PRO A 244 -2.83 3.08 -6.59
C PRO A 244 -3.83 2.51 -5.58
N SER A 245 -5.10 2.49 -5.96
CA SER A 245 -6.16 1.93 -5.12
C SER A 245 -5.96 0.42 -5.06
N MET A 246 -5.65 -0.09 -3.86
CA MET A 246 -5.45 -1.51 -3.61
C MET A 246 -6.79 -2.21 -3.43
N HIS A 247 -6.97 -3.40 -4.00
CA HIS A 247 -8.22 -4.14 -3.80
C HIS A 247 -8.24 -4.82 -2.40
N PRO A 248 -9.38 -4.88 -1.68
CA PRO A 248 -9.46 -5.55 -0.37
C PRO A 248 -8.99 -7.01 -0.37
N TRP A 249 -9.15 -7.73 -1.48
CA TRP A 249 -8.58 -9.09 -1.63
C TRP A 249 -7.07 -9.13 -1.41
N GLU A 250 -6.33 -8.17 -1.98
CA GLU A 250 -4.88 -8.12 -1.84
C GLU A 250 -4.48 -7.94 -0.37
N LEU A 251 -5.35 -7.32 0.45
CA LEU A 251 -5.13 -7.19 1.90
C LEU A 251 -5.20 -8.55 2.60
N PHE A 252 -6.15 -9.41 2.20
CA PHE A 252 -6.21 -10.80 2.67
C PHE A 252 -4.99 -11.61 2.23
N VAL A 253 -4.53 -11.43 1.00
CA VAL A 253 -3.31 -12.08 0.50
C VAL A 253 -2.07 -11.62 1.30
N LYS A 254 -1.95 -10.31 1.60
CA LYS A 254 -0.88 -9.81 2.47
C LYS A 254 -0.96 -10.37 3.89
N TYR A 255 -2.15 -10.46 4.48
CA TYR A 255 -2.35 -11.14 5.77
C TYR A 255 -1.90 -12.60 5.72
N TYR A 256 -2.27 -13.32 4.66
CA TYR A 256 -1.88 -14.71 4.44
C TYR A 256 -0.36 -14.88 4.38
N ASN A 257 0.33 -14.00 3.64
CA ASN A 257 1.78 -14.00 3.54
C ASN A 257 2.45 -13.65 4.87
N GLU A 258 1.96 -12.63 5.59
CA GLU A 258 2.47 -12.21 6.90
C GLU A 258 2.35 -13.33 7.95
N LYS A 259 1.29 -14.15 7.88
CA LYS A 259 1.09 -15.30 8.77
C LYS A 259 1.72 -16.60 8.26
N ASN A 260 2.56 -16.54 7.23
CA ASN A 260 3.20 -17.69 6.59
C ASN A 260 2.19 -18.79 6.21
N GLY A 261 1.06 -18.37 5.65
CA GLY A 261 -0.10 -19.22 5.39
C GLY A 261 0.21 -20.39 4.46
N LYS A 262 1.15 -20.21 3.51
CA LYS A 262 1.58 -21.30 2.61
C LYS A 262 2.25 -22.43 3.38
N ALA A 263 3.25 -22.11 4.20
CA ALA A 263 3.91 -23.11 5.04
C ALA A 263 2.94 -23.78 6.03
N PHE A 264 1.95 -23.03 6.53
CA PHE A 264 0.91 -23.57 7.40
C PHE A 264 0.02 -24.60 6.69
N VAL A 265 -0.55 -24.25 5.53
CA VAL A 265 -1.48 -25.12 4.80
C VAL A 265 -0.75 -26.29 4.13
N GLU A 266 0.42 -26.05 3.56
CA GLU A 266 1.19 -27.06 2.84
C GLU A 266 2.06 -27.95 3.74
N SER A 267 1.95 -27.81 5.06
CA SER A 267 2.73 -28.60 6.01
C SER A 267 2.53 -30.12 5.76
N PRO A 268 3.60 -30.94 5.79
CA PRO A 268 3.51 -32.37 5.49
C PRO A 268 2.45 -33.09 6.32
N ALA A 269 2.37 -32.79 7.62
CA ALA A 269 1.37 -33.38 8.52
C ALA A 269 -0.07 -33.10 8.07
N ARG A 270 -0.34 -31.91 7.52
CA ARG A 270 -1.67 -31.50 7.05
C ARG A 270 -2.02 -32.15 5.72
N LYS A 271 -1.09 -32.15 4.75
CA LYS A 271 -1.28 -32.83 3.46
C LYS A 271 -1.47 -34.34 3.63
N LEU A 272 -0.72 -34.95 4.55
CA LEU A 272 -0.90 -36.36 4.90
C LEU A 272 -2.27 -36.59 5.54
N SER A 273 -2.65 -35.78 6.54
CA SER A 273 -3.97 -35.90 7.17
C SER A 273 -5.11 -35.75 6.16
N GLU A 274 -5.01 -34.79 5.24
CA GLU A 274 -5.97 -34.59 4.15
C GLU A 274 -6.04 -35.80 3.20
N SER A 275 -4.88 -36.37 2.83
CA SER A 275 -4.82 -37.56 1.98
C SER A 275 -5.47 -38.79 2.63
N PHE A 276 -5.43 -38.89 3.95
CA PHE A 276 -6.07 -39.95 4.73
C PHE A 276 -7.47 -39.56 5.24
N SER A 277 -8.02 -38.41 4.82
CA SER A 277 -9.31 -37.87 5.30
C SER A 277 -9.39 -37.76 6.84
N LEU A 278 -8.25 -37.57 7.50
CA LEU A 278 -8.14 -37.39 8.94
C LEU A 278 -8.33 -35.91 9.31
N PRO A 279 -8.96 -35.62 10.46
CA PRO A 279 -9.05 -34.25 10.95
C PRO A 279 -7.63 -33.71 11.24
N VAL A 280 -7.18 -32.79 10.39
CA VAL A 280 -5.86 -32.13 10.44
C VAL A 280 -5.53 -31.50 11.80
N SER A 281 -6.56 -31.13 12.58
CA SER A 281 -6.43 -30.67 13.96
C SER A 281 -6.96 -31.76 14.88
N GLY A 282 -6.07 -32.55 15.48
CA GLY A 282 -6.48 -33.59 16.42
C GLY A 282 -7.36 -33.00 17.52
N SER A 283 -8.61 -33.45 17.64
CA SER A 283 -9.65 -33.07 18.64
C SER A 283 -9.88 -31.57 18.95
N GLN A 284 -9.06 -30.66 18.48
CA GLN A 284 -9.08 -29.23 18.73
C GLN A 284 -9.92 -28.55 17.67
N LYS A 285 -10.90 -27.75 18.11
CA LYS A 285 -11.78 -26.98 17.23
C LYS A 285 -10.93 -26.05 16.35
N VAL A 286 -11.16 -26.11 15.02
CA VAL A 286 -10.48 -25.26 14.05
C VAL A 286 -10.66 -23.79 14.42
N THR A 287 -9.55 -23.09 14.63
CA THR A 287 -9.58 -21.67 15.00
C THR A 287 -9.94 -20.80 13.79
N PRO A 288 -10.57 -19.62 13.98
CA PRO A 288 -10.89 -18.72 12.87
C PRO A 288 -9.69 -18.33 12.02
N LYS A 289 -8.50 -18.24 12.64
CA LYS A 289 -7.24 -17.96 11.93
C LYS A 289 -6.88 -19.10 10.99
N GLN A 290 -6.95 -20.34 11.48
CA GLN A 290 -6.63 -21.52 10.67
C GLN A 290 -7.63 -21.72 9.53
N SER A 291 -8.92 -21.49 9.77
CA SER A 291 -9.92 -21.59 8.70
C SER A 291 -9.77 -20.47 7.67
N LEU A 292 -9.47 -19.23 8.10
CA LEU A 292 -9.18 -18.13 7.18
C LEU A 292 -7.96 -18.42 6.29
N LEU A 293 -6.85 -18.92 6.86
CA LEU A 293 -5.65 -19.25 6.07
C LEU A 293 -5.93 -20.39 5.07
N SER A 294 -6.71 -21.39 5.49
CA SER A 294 -7.13 -22.47 4.60
C SER A 294 -8.03 -21.96 3.47
N ALA A 295 -8.96 -21.05 3.78
CA ALA A 295 -9.89 -20.48 2.81
C ALA A 295 -9.17 -19.61 1.78
N ILE A 296 -8.27 -18.72 2.22
CA ILE A 296 -7.46 -17.90 1.30
C ILE A 296 -6.61 -18.79 0.39
N HIS A 297 -5.95 -19.82 0.95
CA HIS A 297 -5.18 -20.76 0.16
C HIS A 297 -6.03 -21.49 -0.88
N THR A 298 -7.24 -21.94 -0.49
CA THR A 298 -8.18 -22.60 -1.41
C THR A 298 -8.57 -21.67 -2.57
N VAL A 299 -8.92 -20.42 -2.26
CA VAL A 299 -9.27 -19.44 -3.30
C VAL A 299 -8.08 -19.19 -4.23
N LEU A 300 -6.87 -18.97 -3.70
CA LEU A 300 -5.65 -18.80 -4.51
C LEU A 300 -5.41 -20.02 -5.41
N THR A 301 -5.35 -21.22 -4.85
CA THR A 301 -5.10 -22.46 -5.61
C THR A 301 -6.16 -22.72 -6.68
N GLU A 302 -7.43 -22.40 -6.41
CA GLU A 302 -8.51 -22.62 -7.37
C GLU A 302 -8.68 -21.51 -8.41
N HIS A 303 -8.33 -20.25 -8.09
CA HIS A 303 -8.59 -19.09 -8.94
C HIS A 303 -7.34 -18.59 -9.67
N ASP A 304 -6.13 -18.76 -9.10
CA ASP A 304 -4.84 -18.41 -9.73
C ASP A 304 -4.67 -19.05 -11.11
N PRO A 305 -5.00 -20.35 -11.34
CA PRO A 305 -4.81 -20.99 -12.64
C PRO A 305 -5.62 -20.33 -13.77
N PHE A 306 -6.66 -19.59 -13.41
CA PHE A 306 -7.57 -18.95 -14.36
C PHE A 306 -7.41 -17.42 -14.42
N LYS A 307 -6.37 -16.87 -13.77
CA LYS A 307 -6.08 -15.42 -13.72
C LYS A 307 -7.31 -14.57 -13.40
N ARG A 308 -8.16 -15.04 -12.48
CA ARG A 308 -9.34 -14.27 -12.09
C ARG A 308 -8.91 -13.01 -11.37
N GLY A 309 -9.62 -11.91 -11.62
CA GLY A 309 -9.32 -10.63 -10.97
C GLY A 309 -9.67 -10.67 -9.48
N ALA A 310 -8.99 -9.82 -8.70
CA ALA A 310 -9.11 -9.69 -7.25
C ALA A 310 -10.56 -9.59 -6.72
N ASP A 311 -11.47 -9.03 -7.52
CA ASP A 311 -12.91 -8.93 -7.19
C ASP A 311 -13.62 -10.29 -7.21
N SER A 312 -13.26 -11.20 -8.13
CA SER A 312 -13.85 -12.54 -8.21
C SER A 312 -13.42 -13.41 -7.04
N GLU A 313 -12.14 -13.32 -6.67
CA GLU A 313 -11.53 -14.04 -5.55
C GLU A 313 -12.11 -13.54 -4.22
N PHE A 314 -12.28 -12.21 -4.08
CA PHE A 314 -12.97 -11.64 -2.92
C PHE A 314 -14.40 -12.14 -2.78
N LYS A 315 -15.17 -12.19 -3.87
CA LYS A 315 -16.54 -12.73 -3.86
C LYS A 315 -16.55 -14.20 -3.47
N ALA A 316 -15.61 -15.00 -3.95
CA ALA A 316 -15.46 -16.40 -3.55
C ALA A 316 -15.18 -16.52 -2.04
N LEU A 317 -14.26 -15.69 -1.50
CA LEU A 317 -13.96 -15.65 -0.07
C LEU A 317 -15.19 -15.29 0.77
N VAL A 318 -15.98 -14.29 0.36
CA VAL A 318 -17.21 -13.90 1.07
C VAL A 318 -18.22 -15.05 1.09
N CYS A 319 -18.40 -15.77 -0.03
CA CYS A 319 -19.24 -16.96 -0.09
C CYS A 319 -18.75 -18.06 0.86
N MET A 320 -17.44 -18.37 0.88
CA MET A 320 -16.86 -19.33 1.83
C MET A 320 -17.10 -18.92 3.28
N ALA A 321 -16.89 -17.64 3.58
CA ALA A 321 -17.01 -17.10 4.93
C ALA A 321 -18.45 -17.18 5.47
N LEU A 322 -19.44 -17.00 4.60
CA LEU A 322 -20.86 -17.16 4.93
C LEU A 322 -21.22 -18.64 5.11
N ASN A 323 -20.73 -19.52 4.24
CA ASN A 323 -20.95 -20.97 4.37
C ASN A 323 -20.36 -21.52 5.68
N GLU A 324 -19.18 -21.05 6.10
CA GLU A 324 -18.55 -21.41 7.37
C GLU A 324 -19.10 -20.65 8.59
N GLN A 325 -19.98 -19.66 8.39
CA GLN A 325 -20.47 -18.76 9.44
C GLN A 325 -19.34 -18.02 10.18
N ARG A 326 -18.22 -17.77 9.48
CA ARG A 326 -17.00 -17.13 10.03
C ARG A 326 -16.75 -15.72 9.51
N LEU A 327 -17.60 -15.17 8.65
CA LEU A 327 -17.40 -13.84 8.03
C LEU A 327 -16.98 -12.74 9.01
N VAL A 328 -17.70 -12.57 10.12
CA VAL A 328 -17.37 -11.57 11.14
C VAL A 328 -16.02 -11.86 11.79
N SER A 329 -15.74 -13.12 12.11
CA SER A 329 -14.47 -13.52 12.74
C SER A 329 -13.29 -13.30 11.81
N TRP A 330 -13.43 -13.60 10.52
CA TRP A 330 -12.40 -13.41 9.49
C TRP A 330 -12.11 -11.95 9.24
N LEU A 331 -13.14 -11.11 9.09
CA LEU A 331 -12.96 -9.67 8.95
C LEU A 331 -12.28 -9.07 10.19
N ASN A 332 -12.70 -9.49 11.39
CA ASN A 332 -12.11 -9.03 12.64
C ASN A 332 -10.61 -9.39 12.76
N LEU A 333 -10.16 -10.51 12.20
CA LEU A 333 -8.73 -10.85 12.16
C LEU A 333 -7.91 -9.86 11.34
N ILE A 334 -8.48 -9.34 10.24
CA ILE A 334 -7.85 -8.29 9.44
C ILE A 334 -7.87 -6.96 10.18
N CYS A 335 -9.01 -6.60 10.78
CA CYS A 335 -9.18 -5.35 11.55
C CYS A 335 -8.19 -5.26 12.74
N LYS A 336 -7.91 -6.40 13.38
CA LYS A 336 -6.95 -6.48 14.50
C LYS A 336 -5.49 -6.57 14.08
N SER A 337 -5.20 -6.69 12.78
CA SER A 337 -3.81 -6.72 12.30
C SER A 337 -3.24 -5.31 12.23
N GLY A 338 -2.74 -4.80 13.36
CA GLY A 338 -2.24 -3.43 13.46
C GLY A 338 -1.17 -3.08 12.40
N VAL A 339 -0.30 -4.03 12.05
CA VAL A 339 0.71 -3.84 11.00
C VAL A 339 0.07 -3.57 9.63
N LEU A 340 -0.97 -4.32 9.26
CA LEU A 340 -1.66 -4.13 7.99
C LEU A 340 -2.45 -2.82 7.96
N ILE A 341 -3.13 -2.48 9.05
CA ILE A 341 -3.90 -1.23 9.13
C ILE A 341 -2.96 -0.03 9.01
N GLN A 342 -1.87 0.00 9.78
CA GLN A 342 -0.91 1.10 9.73
C GLN A 342 -0.19 1.22 8.39
N SER A 343 0.02 0.12 7.67
CA SER A 343 0.77 0.12 6.41
C SER A 343 -0.07 0.48 5.18
N HIS A 344 -1.39 0.18 5.22
CA HIS A 344 -2.25 0.21 4.03
C HIS A 344 -3.50 1.08 4.16
N TYR A 345 -3.79 1.65 5.33
CA TYR A 345 -4.95 2.52 5.52
C TYR A 345 -4.58 3.94 5.94
N GLN A 346 -5.29 4.90 5.36
CA GLN A 346 -5.19 6.30 5.76
C GLN A 346 -5.76 6.50 7.18
N PRO A 347 -5.24 7.45 7.97
CA PRO A 347 -5.73 7.69 9.34
C PRO A 347 -7.21 8.05 9.42
N TRP A 348 -7.75 8.73 8.39
CA TRP A 348 -9.16 9.10 8.28
C TRP A 348 -10.06 7.96 7.76
N SER A 349 -9.48 6.80 7.41
CA SER A 349 -10.25 5.66 6.91
C SER A 349 -11.23 5.12 7.96
N TYR A 350 -12.35 4.54 7.51
CA TYR A 350 -13.29 3.86 8.40
C TYR A 350 -12.62 2.74 9.21
N MET A 351 -11.72 1.97 8.59
CA MET A 351 -10.98 0.88 9.21
C MET A 351 -10.06 1.38 10.34
N ALA A 352 -9.32 2.47 10.11
CA ALA A 352 -8.38 3.01 11.11
C ALA A 352 -9.09 3.82 12.21
N SER A 353 -10.15 4.56 11.88
CA SER A 353 -10.84 5.46 12.83
C SER A 353 -11.82 4.72 13.75
N SER A 354 -12.54 3.72 13.25
CA SER A 354 -13.62 3.05 13.99
C SER A 354 -13.32 1.58 14.35
N GLY A 355 -12.22 1.02 13.85
CA GLY A 355 -11.92 -0.41 14.00
C GLY A 355 -12.91 -1.34 13.29
N PHE A 356 -13.74 -0.81 12.38
CA PHE A 356 -14.77 -1.55 11.63
C PHE A 356 -15.91 -2.15 12.49
N GLU A 357 -16.04 -1.73 13.75
CA GLU A 357 -16.92 -2.40 14.73
C GLU A 357 -18.40 -2.37 14.34
N SER A 358 -18.90 -1.22 13.88
CA SER A 358 -20.32 -1.07 13.48
C SER A 358 -20.67 -1.98 12.29
N ALA A 359 -19.76 -2.10 11.33
CA ALA A 359 -19.91 -3.01 10.21
C ALA A 359 -19.88 -4.49 10.64
N LEU A 360 -18.98 -4.86 11.56
CA LEU A 360 -18.95 -6.21 12.15
C LEU A 360 -20.25 -6.54 12.89
N ASN A 361 -20.79 -5.58 13.66
CA ASN A 361 -22.06 -5.73 14.35
C ASN A 361 -23.22 -5.91 13.37
N THR A 362 -23.23 -5.16 12.27
CA THR A 362 -24.25 -5.33 11.21
C THR A 362 -24.15 -6.70 10.56
N LEU A 363 -22.94 -7.15 10.20
CA LEU A 363 -22.69 -8.47 9.61
C LEU A 363 -23.00 -9.63 10.57
N SER A 364 -22.92 -9.40 11.89
CA SER A 364 -23.26 -10.41 12.90
C SER A 364 -24.71 -10.91 12.80
N ARG A 365 -25.60 -10.13 12.19
CA ARG A 365 -26.99 -10.55 11.93
C ARG A 365 -27.10 -11.76 10.99
N LEU A 366 -26.05 -12.07 10.23
CA LEU A 366 -25.98 -13.23 9.33
C LEU A 366 -25.32 -14.46 9.98
N SER A 367 -24.69 -14.35 11.15
CA SER A 367 -23.84 -15.42 11.71
C SER A 367 -24.60 -16.70 12.05
N ASN A 368 -25.87 -16.60 12.42
CA ASN A 368 -26.71 -17.74 12.83
C ASN A 368 -27.38 -18.45 11.64
N ILE A 369 -27.24 -17.91 10.42
CA ILE A 369 -27.90 -18.44 9.23
C ILE A 369 -26.94 -19.41 8.54
N LYS A 370 -27.43 -20.58 8.15
CA LYS A 370 -26.66 -21.56 7.37
C LYS A 370 -26.79 -21.23 5.89
N PHE A 371 -25.66 -21.00 5.24
CA PHE A 371 -25.58 -20.72 3.81
C PHE A 371 -25.04 -21.94 3.06
N ASN A 372 -25.47 -22.11 1.82
CA ASN A 372 -24.89 -23.07 0.87
C ASN A 372 -24.72 -22.38 -0.49
N LEU A 373 -23.71 -21.52 -0.56
CA LEU A 373 -23.41 -20.67 -1.71
C LEU A 373 -22.31 -21.29 -2.58
N PRO A 374 -22.40 -21.21 -3.92
CA PRO A 374 -21.35 -21.68 -4.81
C PRO A 374 -20.13 -20.76 -4.74
N VAL A 375 -19.01 -21.33 -4.30
CA VAL A 375 -17.71 -20.64 -4.19
C VAL A 375 -17.00 -20.60 -5.54
N ASP A 376 -17.18 -21.66 -6.33
CA ASP A 376 -16.55 -21.92 -7.61
C ASP A 376 -17.25 -21.23 -8.78
N LEU A 377 -18.28 -20.41 -8.59
CA LEU A 377 -19.08 -19.84 -9.70
C LEU A 377 -18.23 -19.12 -10.77
N ALA A 378 -17.15 -18.46 -10.35
CA ALA A 378 -16.22 -17.78 -11.26
C ALA A 378 -15.30 -18.76 -12.02
N VAL A 379 -15.14 -19.99 -11.54
CA VAL A 379 -14.16 -20.96 -12.05
C VAL A 379 -14.84 -22.18 -12.68
N ARG A 380 -16.09 -22.49 -12.30
CA ARG A 380 -16.86 -23.66 -12.69
C ARG A 380 -16.98 -23.82 -14.21
N GLN A 381 -17.27 -22.73 -14.92
CA GLN A 381 -17.33 -22.78 -16.39
C GLN A 381 -15.99 -23.14 -17.02
N LEU A 382 -14.87 -22.70 -16.43
CA LEU A 382 -13.53 -22.95 -16.95
C LEU A 382 -13.00 -24.34 -16.58
N LYS A 383 -13.31 -24.84 -15.37
CA LYS A 383 -13.05 -26.23 -14.97
C LYS A 383 -13.80 -27.20 -15.88
N ASN A 384 -15.09 -26.97 -16.12
CA ASN A 384 -15.90 -27.81 -17.01
C ASN A 384 -15.37 -27.86 -18.45
N ILE A 385 -14.79 -26.76 -18.94
CA ILE A 385 -14.15 -26.74 -20.27
C ILE A 385 -12.86 -27.57 -20.23
N LYS A 386 -12.02 -27.39 -19.20
CA LYS A 386 -10.75 -28.13 -19.08
C LYS A 386 -10.94 -29.64 -18.85
N ASP A 387 -12.03 -30.07 -18.22
CA ASP A 387 -12.34 -31.49 -18.02
C ASP A 387 -12.99 -32.13 -19.27
N ALA A 388 -13.44 -31.32 -20.23
CA ALA A 388 -14.07 -31.78 -21.48
C ALA A 388 -13.09 -31.89 -22.66
N PHE A 389 -11.85 -31.39 -22.51
CA PHE A 389 -10.76 -31.43 -23.48
C PHE A 389 -9.54 -32.11 -22.86
#